data_AF-A0A183HUR9-F1
#
_entry.id   AF-A0A183HUR9-F1
#
_cell.length_a   1.000
_cell.length_b   1.000
_cell.length_c   1.000
_cell.angle_alpha   90.00
_cell.angle_beta   90.00
_cell.angle_gamma   90.00
#
_symmetry.space_group_name_H-M   'P 1'
#
loop_
_entity.id
_entity.type
_entity.pdbx_description
1 polymer ?
#
loop_
_entity_poly.entity_id
_entity_poly.type
_entity_poly.pdbx_seq_one_letter_code
_entity_poly.pdbx_strand_id
1 'polypeptide(L)'
;MVEKHMDLERIREMQKYFEQYTEEFVEMETQETPCEIITKSDRLRQRLEPLLNFQQDSSASPFSVKEIVDILRAERAEDIICIKVPIDDSQNRHVIICTPHNMRHGEAIVLAIRKCFKLKTDH
;
A
#
# COMPACT_ATOMS: atom_id res chain seq x y z
N MET A 1 -47.30 26.03 26.55
CA MET A 1 -47.39 24.56 26.34
C MET A 1 -47.32 24.14 24.86
N VAL A 2 -47.25 25.08 23.90
CA VAL A 2 -47.24 24.77 22.44
C VAL A 2 -45.81 24.53 21.90
N GLU A 3 -44.79 25.24 22.40
CA GLU A 3 -43.40 25.08 21.94
C GLU A 3 -42.82 23.68 22.18
N LYS A 4 -43.09 23.09 23.36
CA LYS A 4 -42.66 21.71 23.67
C LYS A 4 -43.22 20.66 22.72
N HIS A 5 -44.36 20.93 22.09
CA HIS A 5 -44.99 20.02 21.14
C HIS A 5 -44.31 20.07 19.77
N MET A 6 -43.89 21.26 19.32
CA MET A 6 -43.17 21.43 18.05
C MET A 6 -41.78 20.79 18.10
N ASP A 7 -41.11 20.84 19.24
CA ASP A 7 -39.80 20.19 19.41
C ASP A 7 -39.89 18.66 19.30
N LEU A 8 -40.97 18.06 19.82
CA LEU A 8 -41.19 16.62 19.73
C LEU A 8 -41.52 16.15 18.32
N GLU A 9 -42.27 16.95 17.55
CA GLU A 9 -42.55 16.66 16.15
C GLU A 9 -41.27 16.76 15.31
N ARG A 10 -40.44 17.79 15.55
CA ARG A 10 -39.15 17.95 14.87
C ARG A 10 -38.17 16.82 15.19
N ILE A 11 -38.13 16.35 16.44
CA ILE A 11 -37.33 15.19 16.83
C ILE A 11 -37.81 13.92 16.13
N ARG A 12 -39.13 13.71 16.00
CA ARG A 12 -39.69 12.57 15.27
C ARG A 12 -39.36 12.60 13.79
N GLU A 13 -39.48 13.75 13.14
CA GLU A 13 -39.10 13.91 11.73
C GLU A 13 -37.61 13.62 11.51
N MET A 14 -36.76 14.09 12.43
CA MET A 14 -35.33 13.82 12.38
C MET A 14 -35.01 12.34 12.59
N GLN A 15 -35.68 11.65 13.52
CA GLN A 15 -35.55 10.19 13.70
C GLN A 15 -35.99 9.42 12.45
N LYS A 16 -37.11 9.83 11.84
CA LYS A 16 -37.61 9.21 10.61
C LYS A 16 -36.66 9.40 9.42
N TYR A 17 -36.03 10.57 9.33
CA TYR A 17 -34.96 10.84 8.36
C TYR A 17 -33.76 9.89 8.58
N PHE A 18 -33.32 9.69 9.83
CA PHE A 18 -32.24 8.74 10.12
C PHE A 18 -32.62 7.28 9.81
N GLU A 19 -33.82 6.82 10.19
CA GLU A 19 -34.28 5.45 9.92
C GLU A 19 -34.30 5.14 8.41
N GLN A 20 -34.78 6.08 7.59
CA GLN A 20 -34.84 5.91 6.13
C GLN A 20 -33.46 5.74 5.48
N TYR A 21 -32.40 6.36 6.04
CA TYR A 21 -31.02 6.15 5.61
C TYR A 21 -30.34 4.93 6.24
N THR A 22 -30.90 4.40 7.34
CA THR A 22 -30.35 3.22 8.03
C THR A 22 -30.85 1.92 7.37
N GLU A 23 -32.03 1.94 6.75
CA GLU A 23 -32.58 0.80 6.00
C GLU A 23 -31.87 0.52 4.66
N GLU A 24 -31.14 1.50 4.08
CA GLU A 24 -30.33 1.28 2.86
C GLU A 24 -28.98 0.59 3.13
N PHE A 25 -28.59 0.36 4.40
CA PHE A 25 -27.33 -0.29 4.78
C PHE A 25 -27.52 -1.48 5.74
N VAL A 26 -28.63 -2.20 5.63
CA VAL A 26 -28.68 -3.58 6.17
C VAL A 26 -28.07 -4.51 5.12
N GLU A 27 -26.74 -4.51 5.03
CA GLU A 27 -26.03 -5.66 4.48
C GLU A 27 -26.41 -6.85 5.36
N MET A 28 -27.30 -7.70 4.82
CA MET A 28 -27.70 -8.96 5.42
C MET A 28 -26.46 -9.68 5.95
N GLU A 29 -26.40 -9.86 7.26
CA GLU A 29 -25.49 -10.79 7.93
C GLU A 29 -25.66 -12.17 7.31
N THR A 30 -24.87 -12.45 6.28
CA THR A 30 -24.78 -13.76 5.66
C THR A 30 -23.33 -14.20 5.76
N GLN A 31 -23.13 -15.05 6.78
CA GLN A 31 -21.98 -15.91 7.00
C GLN A 31 -20.70 -15.20 7.45
N GLU A 32 -20.32 -15.51 8.69
CA GLU A 32 -19.02 -15.26 9.30
C GLU A 32 -17.90 -15.91 8.47
N THR A 33 -17.49 -15.27 7.38
CA THR A 33 -16.10 -15.37 6.93
C THR A 33 -15.32 -14.29 7.68
N PRO A 34 -14.14 -14.57 8.27
CA PRO A 34 -13.32 -13.53 8.87
C PRO A 34 -12.92 -12.58 7.74
N CYS A 35 -13.63 -11.47 7.64
CA CYS A 35 -13.32 -10.42 6.68
C CYS A 35 -12.14 -9.66 7.30
N GLU A 36 -10.93 -10.18 7.09
CA GLU A 36 -9.70 -9.46 7.42
C GLU A 36 -9.80 -8.08 6.78
N ILE A 37 -9.84 -7.02 7.60
CA ILE A 37 -9.83 -5.64 7.11
C ILE A 37 -8.44 -5.42 6.51
N ILE A 38 -8.25 -5.81 5.24
CA ILE A 38 -6.98 -5.68 4.53
C ILE A 38 -6.67 -4.19 4.43
N THR A 39 -5.74 -3.74 5.27
CA THR A 39 -5.34 -2.33 5.28
C THR A 39 -4.65 -1.99 3.94
N LYS A 40 -4.61 -0.72 3.55
CA LYS A 40 -3.86 -0.30 2.34
C LYS A 40 -2.38 -0.73 2.37
N SER A 41 -1.81 -0.88 3.57
CA SER A 41 -0.48 -1.47 3.77
C SER A 41 -0.41 -2.92 3.35
N ASP A 42 -1.43 -3.71 3.67
CA ASP A 42 -1.46 -5.16 3.40
C ASP A 42 -1.61 -5.44 1.91
N ARG A 43 -2.41 -4.64 1.20
CA ARG A 43 -2.51 -4.74 -0.28
C ARG A 43 -1.19 -4.45 -0.98
N LEU A 44 -0.44 -3.45 -0.51
CA LEU A 44 0.86 -3.12 -1.09
C LEU A 44 1.90 -4.20 -0.78
N ARG A 45 1.87 -4.76 0.44
CA ARG A 45 2.71 -5.91 0.81
C ARG A 45 2.43 -7.11 -0.09
N GLN A 46 1.17 -7.53 -0.20
CA GLN A 46 0.75 -8.64 -1.06
C GLN A 46 1.18 -8.47 -2.52
N ARG A 47 1.20 -7.23 -3.03
CA ARG A 47 1.64 -6.95 -4.40
C ARG A 47 3.16 -7.05 -4.59
N LEU A 48 3.93 -6.60 -3.59
CA LEU A 48 5.38 -6.44 -3.72
C LEU A 48 6.16 -7.65 -3.21
N GLU A 49 5.64 -8.37 -2.22
CA GLU A 49 6.24 -9.56 -1.63
C GLU A 49 6.60 -10.66 -2.67
N PRO A 50 5.76 -10.95 -3.69
CA PRO A 50 6.11 -11.91 -4.74
C PRO A 50 7.30 -11.50 -5.60
N LEU A 51 7.70 -10.22 -5.58
CA LEU A 51 8.85 -9.70 -6.31
C LEU A 51 10.16 -9.87 -5.53
N LEU A 52 10.08 -10.31 -4.27
CA LEU A 52 11.22 -10.44 -3.38
C LEU A 52 11.71 -11.88 -3.33
N ASN A 53 13.01 -12.05 -3.44
CA ASN A 53 13.70 -13.31 -3.28
C ASN A 53 14.26 -13.45 -1.85
N PHE A 54 13.48 -14.09 -0.97
CA PHE A 54 13.86 -14.32 0.42
C PHE A 54 14.90 -15.44 0.61
N GLN A 55 15.13 -16.28 -0.39
CA GLN A 55 16.14 -17.35 -0.34
C GLN A 55 17.55 -16.84 -0.65
N GLN A 56 17.70 -15.55 -0.95
CA GLN A 56 18.99 -14.98 -1.29
C GLN A 56 19.81 -14.71 -0.02
N ASP A 57 20.63 -15.68 0.35
CA ASP A 57 21.67 -15.58 1.38
C ASP A 57 22.81 -14.65 0.91
N SER A 58 22.53 -13.37 0.68
CA SER A 58 23.57 -12.40 0.32
C SER A 58 24.02 -11.61 1.55
N SER A 59 25.21 -11.93 2.04
CA SER A 59 25.89 -11.21 3.12
C SER A 59 26.24 -9.75 2.80
N ALA A 60 26.01 -9.28 1.57
CA ALA A 60 26.49 -7.99 1.08
C ALA A 60 25.38 -6.96 0.77
N SER A 61 24.17 -7.39 0.40
CA SER A 61 23.05 -6.49 0.10
C SER A 61 21.71 -7.21 0.30
N PRO A 62 20.73 -6.58 0.96
CA PRO A 62 19.41 -7.16 1.11
C PRO A 62 18.69 -7.32 -0.23
N PHE A 63 19.03 -6.51 -1.25
CA PHE A 63 18.45 -6.62 -2.59
C PHE A 63 19.47 -6.99 -3.66
N SER A 64 19.04 -7.85 -4.57
CA SER A 64 19.59 -7.95 -5.90
C SER A 64 19.11 -6.78 -6.78
N VAL A 65 19.90 -6.48 -7.81
CA VAL A 65 19.53 -5.50 -8.84
C VAL A 65 18.19 -5.85 -9.49
N LYS A 66 17.95 -7.15 -9.73
CA LYS A 66 16.73 -7.62 -10.37
C LYS A 66 15.49 -7.26 -9.56
N GLU A 67 15.52 -7.48 -8.24
CA GLU A 67 14.40 -7.16 -7.35
C GLU A 67 14.07 -5.67 -7.37
N ILE A 68 15.09 -4.80 -7.29
CA ILE A 68 14.86 -3.34 -7.34
C ILE A 68 14.23 -2.96 -8.68
N VAL A 69 14.74 -3.50 -9.79
CA VAL A 69 14.18 -3.24 -11.13
C VAL A 69 12.73 -3.74 -11.23
N ASP A 70 12.43 -4.92 -10.69
CA ASP A 70 11.08 -5.49 -10.74
C ASP A 70 10.10 -4.68 -9.87
N ILE A 71 10.53 -4.17 -8.71
CA ILE A 71 9.74 -3.22 -7.89
C ILE A 71 9.49 -1.91 -8.66
N LEU A 72 10.52 -1.33 -9.27
CA LEU A 72 10.40 -0.10 -10.06
C LEU A 72 9.43 -0.28 -11.23
N ARG A 73 9.45 -1.43 -11.90
CA ARG A 73 8.49 -1.78 -12.97
C ARG A 73 7.08 -1.94 -12.44
N ALA A 74 6.90 -2.58 -11.28
CA ALA A 74 5.59 -2.74 -10.66
C ALA A 74 4.96 -1.39 -10.24
N GLU A 75 5.81 -0.42 -9.88
CA GLU A 75 5.40 0.96 -9.64
C GLU A 75 5.32 1.82 -10.91
N ARG A 76 5.59 1.26 -12.10
CA ARG A 76 5.55 1.97 -13.40
C ARG A 76 6.53 3.14 -13.49
N ALA A 77 7.71 3.02 -12.89
CA ALA A 77 8.80 3.96 -13.13
C ALA A 77 9.28 3.88 -14.59
N GLU A 78 9.62 5.04 -15.18
CA GLU A 78 10.12 5.14 -16.55
C GLU A 78 11.65 5.20 -16.57
N ASP A 79 12.26 5.00 -17.75
CA ASP A 79 13.71 5.14 -17.99
C ASP A 79 14.61 4.45 -16.93
N ILE A 80 14.29 3.20 -16.59
CA ILE A 80 15.06 2.44 -15.59
C ILE A 80 16.43 2.08 -16.18
N ILE A 81 17.48 2.71 -15.67
CA ILE A 81 18.87 2.51 -16.06
C ILE A 81 19.62 1.88 -14.88
N CYS A 82 20.36 0.80 -15.15
CA CYS A 82 21.25 0.18 -14.18
C CYS A 82 22.70 0.30 -14.64
N ILE A 83 23.52 0.96 -13.82
CA ILE A 83 24.95 1.17 -14.07
C ILE A 83 25.73 0.29 -13.10
N LYS A 84 26.53 -0.62 -13.64
CA LYS A 84 27.49 -1.40 -12.88
C LYS A 84 28.73 -0.54 -12.63
N VAL A 85 29.05 -0.31 -11.37
CA VAL A 85 30.22 0.47 -10.92
C VAL A 85 31.24 -0.49 -10.30
N PRO A 86 32.36 -0.76 -10.98
CA PRO A 86 33.44 -1.55 -10.41
C PRO A 86 34.10 -0.76 -9.29
N ILE A 87 34.37 -1.41 -8.15
CA ILE A 87 35.10 -0.81 -7.03
C ILE A 87 36.47 -1.46 -6.91
N ASP A 88 36.51 -2.79 -6.98
CA ASP A 88 37.72 -3.62 -7.03
C ASP A 88 37.45 -4.82 -7.99
N ASP A 89 38.47 -5.63 -8.30
CA ASP A 89 38.38 -6.78 -9.22
C ASP A 89 37.33 -7.83 -8.81
N SER A 90 36.90 -7.86 -7.54
CA SER A 90 35.95 -8.85 -7.01
C SER A 90 34.58 -8.26 -6.60
N GLN A 91 34.47 -6.94 -6.42
CA GLN A 91 33.24 -6.31 -5.91
C GLN A 91 32.69 -5.26 -6.87
N ASN A 92 31.41 -5.42 -7.19
CA ASN A 92 30.68 -4.49 -8.05
C ASN A 92 29.54 -3.85 -7.26
N ARG A 93 29.44 -2.53 -7.30
CA ARG A 93 28.23 -1.80 -6.90
C ARG A 93 27.35 -1.52 -8.10
N HIS A 94 26.10 -1.21 -7.83
CA HIS A 94 25.13 -0.85 -8.86
C HIS A 94 24.47 0.47 -8.48
N VAL A 95 24.34 1.34 -9.47
CA VAL A 95 23.55 2.58 -9.38
C VAL A 95 22.34 2.39 -10.27
N ILE A 96 21.14 2.54 -9.70
CA ILE A 96 19.89 2.43 -10.44
C ILE A 96 19.26 3.82 -10.49
N ILE A 97 18.93 4.27 -11.70
CA ILE A 97 18.31 5.56 -11.99
C ILE A 97 16.97 5.28 -12.67
N CYS A 98 15.94 6.05 -12.32
CA CYS A 98 14.64 5.98 -12.99
C CYS A 98 13.95 7.34 -12.95
N THR A 99 13.02 7.55 -13.89
CA THR A 99 12.21 8.76 -14.02
C THR A 99 10.83 8.54 -13.39
N PRO A 100 10.47 9.28 -12.32
CA PRO A 100 9.08 9.30 -11.84
C PRO A 100 8.25 10.30 -12.66
N HIS A 101 6.99 9.95 -12.95
CA HIS A 101 6.05 10.87 -13.63
C HIS A 101 5.86 12.25 -12.94
N ASN A 102 5.95 12.32 -11.61
CA ASN A 102 5.89 13.55 -10.83
C ASN A 102 6.44 13.31 -9.42
N MET A 103 6.50 14.37 -8.61
CA MET A 103 7.03 14.30 -7.24
C MET A 103 6.29 13.29 -6.35
N ARG A 104 4.96 13.25 -6.39
CA ARG A 104 4.15 12.30 -5.60
C ARG A 104 4.40 10.85 -6.02
N HIS A 105 4.56 10.63 -7.32
CA HIS A 105 4.92 9.31 -7.84
C HIS A 105 6.31 8.88 -7.35
N GLY A 106 7.28 9.80 -7.35
CA GLY A 106 8.61 9.56 -6.78
C GLY A 106 8.55 9.17 -5.30
N GLU A 107 7.76 9.88 -4.50
CA GLU A 107 7.53 9.55 -3.08
C GLU A 107 6.91 8.16 -2.91
N ALA A 108 5.95 7.79 -3.76
CA ALA A 108 5.32 6.47 -3.73
C ALA A 108 6.32 5.35 -4.07
N ILE A 109 7.17 5.53 -5.09
CA ILE A 109 8.24 4.59 -5.45
C ILE A 109 9.20 4.41 -4.27
N VAL A 110 9.65 5.50 -3.65
CA VAL A 110 10.54 5.44 -2.48
C VAL A 110 9.88 4.68 -1.33
N LEU A 111 8.59 4.91 -1.08
CA LEU A 111 7.85 4.21 -0.04
C LEU A 111 7.74 2.71 -0.33
N ALA A 112 7.50 2.31 -1.57
CA ALA A 112 7.45 0.91 -2.00
C ALA A 112 8.78 0.21 -1.74
N ILE A 113 9.89 0.80 -2.19
CA ILE A 113 11.25 0.28 -1.97
C ILE A 113 11.54 0.15 -0.47
N ARG A 114 11.22 1.18 0.34
CA ARG A 114 11.43 1.13 1.81
C ARG A 114 10.60 0.05 2.48
N LYS A 115 9.38 -0.22 2.02
CA LYS A 115 8.55 -1.30 2.55
C LYS A 115 9.12 -2.66 2.19
N CYS A 116 9.52 -2.87 0.95
CA CYS A 116 10.22 -4.08 0.53
C CYS A 116 11.49 -4.32 1.35
N PHE A 117 12.24 -3.24 1.65
CA PHE A 117 13.47 -3.33 2.42
C PHE A 117 13.17 -3.85 3.82
N LYS A 118 12.18 -3.25 4.50
CA LYS A 118 11.74 -3.70 5.81
C LYS A 118 11.27 -5.16 5.80
N LEU A 119 10.50 -5.56 4.78
CA LEU A 119 10.06 -6.96 4.65
C LEU A 119 11.25 -7.93 4.58
N LYS A 120 12.35 -7.54 3.93
CA LYS A 120 13.55 -8.39 3.84
C LYS A 120 14.45 -8.35 5.08
N THR A 121 14.42 -7.28 5.86
CA THR A 121 15.30 -7.14 7.04
C THR A 121 14.62 -7.52 8.35
N ASP A 122 13.29 -7.47 8.42
CA ASP A 122 12.51 -7.84 9.60
C ASP A 122 12.14 -9.34 9.60
N HIS A 123 12.58 -10.09 8.59
CA HIS A 123 12.49 -11.56 8.48
C HIS A 123 13.74 -12.22 9.06
#